data_AF-A0A5B0HD30-F1
#
_entry.id   AF-A0A5B0HD30-F1
#
_cell.length_a   1.000
_cell.length_b   1.000
_cell.length_c   1.000
_cell.angle_alpha   90.00
_cell.angle_beta   90.00
_cell.angle_gamma   90.00
#
_symmetry.space_group_name_H-M   'P 1'
#
loop_
_entity.id
_entity.type
_entity.pdbx_description
1 polymer ?
#
loop_
_entity_poly.entity_id
_entity_poly.type
_entity_poly.pdbx_seq_one_letter_code
_entity_poly.pdbx_strand_id
1 'polypeptide(L)'
;MRYSEGHKQETRKRLLKLAADAIRSQGPDRIGVSKIMAEAGLTHGGFYAHFGSKDELVAEAISVMFDESKARLNQEISGRSPAEGLWRYIRFYLSRKHRDAVAIGCPVAALLADAPRIPDAARTNFSQGAAQLKGQLADQLAMLGDADADASADSLLAALVGALMLARAEPDPKRSDEILMRSRMALKNRFNLESIE
;
A
#
# COMPACT_ATOMS: atom_id res chain seq x y z
N MET A 1 4.91 -14.49 34.63
CA MET A 1 3.92 -15.20 33.79
C MET A 1 4.58 -15.47 32.44
N ARG A 2 4.69 -16.72 31.97
CA ARG A 2 5.30 -17.06 30.68
C ARG A 2 4.17 -17.14 29.65
N TYR A 3 4.07 -16.15 28.78
CA TYR A 3 3.05 -16.12 27.73
C TYR A 3 3.26 -17.27 26.73
N SER A 4 2.18 -17.77 26.14
CA SER A 4 2.25 -18.80 25.09
C SER A 4 2.84 -18.23 23.79
N GLU A 5 3.41 -19.09 22.94
CA GLU A 5 3.93 -18.70 21.62
C GLU A 5 2.86 -18.00 20.76
N GLY A 6 1.59 -18.44 20.84
CA GLY A 6 0.47 -17.79 20.16
C GLY A 6 0.25 -16.34 20.61
N HIS A 7 0.41 -16.05 21.92
CA HIS A 7 0.29 -14.68 22.44
C HIS A 7 1.45 -13.78 21.95
N LYS A 8 2.67 -14.34 21.88
CA LYS A 8 3.85 -13.61 21.37
C LYS A 8 3.68 -13.24 19.89
N GLN A 9 3.18 -14.17 19.08
CA GLN A 9 2.93 -13.94 17.66
C GLN A 9 1.83 -12.91 17.43
N GLU A 10 0.73 -12.97 18.17
CA GLU A 10 -0.37 -12.00 18.03
C GLU A 10 0.06 -10.59 18.42
N THR A 11 0.82 -10.48 19.52
CA THR A 11 1.42 -9.21 19.95
C THR A 11 2.36 -8.65 18.87
N ARG A 12 3.17 -9.51 18.27
CA ARG A 12 4.09 -9.12 17.19
C ARG A 12 3.35 -8.63 15.95
N LYS A 13 2.26 -9.29 15.53
CA LYS A 13 1.40 -8.83 14.43
C LYS A 13 0.79 -7.46 14.73
N ARG A 14 0.29 -7.26 15.95
CA ARG A 14 -0.23 -5.95 16.39
C ARG A 14 0.85 -4.86 16.32
N LEU A 15 2.07 -5.15 16.79
CA LEU A 15 3.19 -4.21 16.71
C LEU A 15 3.56 -3.86 15.27
N LEU A 16 3.62 -4.86 14.38
CA LEU A 16 3.86 -4.64 12.95
C LEU A 16 2.77 -3.78 12.31
N LYS A 17 1.49 -4.02 12.64
CA LYS A 17 0.38 -3.23 12.13
C LYS A 17 0.47 -1.76 12.56
N LEU A 18 0.73 -1.52 13.84
CA LEU A 18 0.92 -0.16 14.37
C LEU A 18 2.11 0.54 13.70
N ALA A 19 3.24 -0.17 13.55
CA ALA A 19 4.40 0.34 12.85
C ALA A 19 4.08 0.66 11.39
N ALA A 20 3.38 -0.22 10.68
CA ALA A 20 3.00 -0.03 9.28
C ALA A 20 2.13 1.21 9.08
N ASP A 21 1.15 1.42 9.97
CA ASP A 21 0.24 2.57 9.91
C ASP A 21 0.98 3.87 10.23
N ALA A 22 1.85 3.85 11.23
CA ALA A 22 2.68 4.99 11.62
C ALA A 22 3.66 5.38 10.49
N ILE A 23 4.35 4.40 9.91
CA ILE A 23 5.32 4.63 8.82
C ILE A 23 4.63 5.26 7.61
N ARG A 24 3.49 4.74 7.15
CA ARG A 24 2.79 5.32 5.99
C ARG A 24 2.26 6.72 6.27
N SER A 25 1.92 7.04 7.53
CA SER A 25 1.37 8.35 7.88
C SER A 25 2.43 9.44 8.10
N GLN A 26 3.58 9.07 8.66
CA GLN A 26 4.55 10.03 9.20
C GLN A 26 5.95 9.87 8.58
N GLY A 27 6.18 8.83 7.78
CA GLY A 27 7.48 8.43 7.29
C GLY A 27 8.26 7.54 8.28
N PRO A 28 9.23 6.76 7.78
CA PRO A 28 9.98 5.76 8.55
C PRO A 28 10.91 6.38 9.61
N ASP A 29 11.44 7.58 9.37
CA ASP A 29 12.36 8.24 10.31
C ASP A 29 11.65 8.71 11.58
N ARG A 30 10.38 9.12 11.45
CA ARG A 30 9.59 9.72 12.54
C ARG A 30 9.02 8.70 13.51
N ILE A 31 9.16 7.40 13.24
CA ILE A 31 8.64 6.38 14.16
C ILE A 31 9.56 6.20 15.37
N GLY A 32 8.97 6.26 16.55
CA GLY A 32 9.64 5.96 17.82
C GLY A 32 9.21 4.60 18.35
N VAL A 33 10.17 3.70 18.60
CA VAL A 33 9.91 2.38 19.20
C VAL A 33 9.12 2.52 20.49
N SER A 34 9.50 3.45 21.38
CA SER A 34 8.77 3.72 22.63
C SER A 34 7.30 4.05 22.41
N LYS A 35 6.96 4.82 21.37
CA LYS A 35 5.58 5.20 21.07
C LYS A 35 4.76 3.99 20.60
N ILE A 36 5.32 3.20 19.67
CA ILE A 36 4.67 1.97 19.17
C ILE A 36 4.42 0.98 20.31
N MET A 37 5.43 0.79 21.18
CA MET A 37 5.31 -0.09 22.34
C MET A 37 4.24 0.41 23.32
N ALA A 38 4.21 1.72 23.61
CA ALA A 38 3.19 2.32 24.47
C ALA A 38 1.77 2.17 23.90
N GLU A 39 1.58 2.40 22.60
CA GLU A 39 0.30 2.16 21.90
C GLU A 39 -0.13 0.69 21.91
N ALA A 40 0.83 -0.23 21.96
CA ALA A 40 0.58 -1.66 22.15
C ALA A 40 0.32 -2.06 23.62
N GLY A 41 0.48 -1.14 24.58
CA GLY A 41 0.36 -1.41 26.01
C GLY A 41 1.57 -2.16 26.59
N LEU A 42 2.74 -2.01 25.98
CA LEU A 42 3.97 -2.72 26.32
C LEU A 42 5.07 -1.77 26.77
N THR A 43 6.03 -2.28 27.55
CA THR A 43 7.22 -1.53 27.96
C THR A 43 8.22 -1.43 26.81
N HIS A 44 9.07 -0.41 26.82
CA HIS A 44 10.16 -0.28 25.84
C HIS A 44 11.07 -1.52 25.81
N GLY A 45 11.40 -2.09 26.99
CA GLY A 45 12.22 -3.30 27.09
C GLY A 45 11.61 -4.54 26.45
N GLY A 46 10.27 -4.60 26.33
CA GLY A 46 9.57 -5.69 25.64
C GLY A 46 9.85 -5.74 24.14
N PHE A 47 10.36 -4.65 23.54
CA PHE A 47 10.61 -4.57 22.10
C PHE A 47 11.56 -5.66 21.62
N TYR A 48 12.65 -5.85 22.36
CA TYR A 48 13.70 -6.81 22.04
C TYR A 48 13.27 -8.28 22.20
N ALA A 49 12.09 -8.53 22.77
CA ALA A 49 11.49 -9.86 22.73
C ALA A 49 10.85 -10.20 21.38
N HIS A 50 10.55 -9.18 20.55
CA HIS A 50 9.84 -9.31 19.27
C HIS A 50 10.68 -8.96 18.04
N PHE A 51 11.62 -8.02 18.16
CA PHE A 51 12.46 -7.52 17.07
C PHE A 51 13.89 -7.33 17.56
N GLY A 52 14.88 -7.69 16.75
CA GLY A 52 16.29 -7.47 17.02
C GLY A 52 16.72 -6.01 16.83
N SER A 53 16.02 -5.23 16.01
CA SER A 53 16.33 -3.81 15.77
C SER A 53 15.12 -3.03 15.25
N LYS A 54 15.23 -1.68 15.28
CA LYS A 54 14.25 -0.81 14.61
C LYS A 54 14.21 -1.06 13.10
N ASP A 55 15.36 -1.37 12.49
CA ASP A 55 15.44 -1.61 11.05
C ASP A 55 14.72 -2.90 10.65
N GLU A 56 14.80 -3.95 11.48
CA GLU A 56 14.00 -5.17 11.33
C GLU A 56 12.50 -4.86 11.40
N LEU A 57 12.08 -4.08 12.41
CA LEU A 57 10.68 -3.64 12.52
C LEU A 57 10.22 -2.90 11.26
N VAL A 58 11.03 -1.97 10.73
CA VAL A 58 10.69 -1.20 9.52
C VAL A 58 10.59 -2.11 8.31
N ALA A 59 11.55 -3.01 8.12
CA ALA A 59 11.57 -3.93 6.99
C ALA A 59 10.34 -4.85 6.96
N GLU A 60 9.97 -5.40 8.11
CA GLU A 60 8.82 -6.27 8.22
C GLU A 60 7.49 -5.53 8.18
N ALA A 61 7.43 -4.32 8.75
CA ALA A 61 6.26 -3.47 8.63
C ALA A 61 5.98 -3.15 7.16
N ILE A 62 7.00 -2.87 6.35
CA ILE A 62 6.84 -2.67 4.89
C ILE A 62 6.26 -3.91 4.21
N SER A 63 6.74 -5.11 4.55
CA SER A 63 6.17 -6.36 4.01
C SER A 63 4.68 -6.47 4.33
N VAL A 64 4.27 -6.17 5.56
CA VAL A 64 2.85 -6.13 5.97
C VAL A 64 2.03 -5.16 5.11
N MET A 65 2.56 -3.97 4.78
CA MET A 65 1.83 -3.01 3.93
C MET A 65 1.59 -3.54 2.51
N PHE A 66 2.56 -4.26 1.96
CA PHE A 66 2.42 -4.86 0.63
C PHE A 66 1.49 -6.07 0.65
N ASP A 67 1.50 -6.88 1.71
CA ASP A 67 0.51 -7.95 1.91
C ASP A 67 -0.91 -7.39 1.98
N GLU A 68 -1.12 -6.29 2.70
CA GLU A 68 -2.41 -5.58 2.77
C GLU A 68 -2.84 -5.05 1.38
N SER A 69 -1.90 -4.48 0.62
CA SER A 69 -2.17 -3.95 -0.72
C SER A 69 -2.52 -5.06 -1.73
N LYS A 70 -1.81 -6.19 -1.65
CA LYS A 70 -2.09 -7.40 -2.41
C LYS A 70 -3.46 -7.97 -2.07
N ALA A 71 -3.78 -8.07 -0.77
CA ALA A 71 -5.09 -8.52 -0.32
C ALA A 71 -6.22 -7.61 -0.82
N ARG A 72 -5.99 -6.29 -0.83
CA ARG A 72 -6.93 -5.31 -1.40
C ARG A 72 -7.16 -5.53 -2.90
N LEU A 73 -6.09 -5.65 -3.70
CA LEU A 73 -6.23 -5.94 -5.13
C LEU A 73 -6.98 -7.26 -5.36
N ASN A 74 -6.57 -8.31 -4.66
CA ASN A 74 -7.21 -9.62 -4.71
C ASN A 74 -8.71 -9.55 -4.39
N GLN A 75 -9.11 -8.75 -3.40
CA GLN A 75 -10.52 -8.57 -3.04
C GLN A 75 -11.33 -7.97 -4.20
N GLU A 76 -10.77 -7.00 -4.92
CA GLU A 76 -11.48 -6.37 -6.04
C GLU A 76 -11.54 -7.28 -7.27
N ILE A 77 -10.53 -8.12 -7.54
CA ILE A 77 -10.49 -9.00 -8.73
C ILE A 77 -11.17 -10.36 -8.54
N SER A 78 -11.21 -10.90 -7.31
CA SER A 78 -11.67 -12.28 -7.09
C SER A 78 -13.14 -12.47 -7.45
N GLY A 79 -13.43 -13.52 -8.23
CA GLY A 79 -14.79 -13.88 -8.67
C GLY A 79 -15.39 -12.95 -9.72
N ARG A 80 -14.57 -12.16 -10.42
CA ARG A 80 -15.00 -11.19 -11.44
C ARG A 80 -14.29 -11.40 -12.77
N SER A 81 -14.84 -10.81 -13.82
CA SER A 81 -14.10 -10.69 -15.08
C SER A 81 -12.86 -9.79 -14.87
N PRO A 82 -11.77 -9.99 -15.64
CA PRO A 82 -10.58 -9.15 -15.53
C PRO A 82 -10.88 -7.66 -15.67
N ALA A 83 -11.79 -7.29 -16.58
CA ALA A 83 -12.18 -5.91 -16.82
C ALA A 83 -12.91 -5.32 -15.60
N GLU A 84 -13.86 -6.07 -15.03
CA GLU A 84 -14.62 -5.61 -13.86
C GLU A 84 -13.71 -5.49 -12.63
N GLY A 85 -12.86 -6.48 -12.40
CA GLY A 85 -11.89 -6.48 -11.30
C GLY A 85 -10.94 -5.28 -11.38
N LEU A 86 -10.36 -5.05 -12.56
CA LEU A 86 -9.45 -3.93 -12.78
C LEU A 86 -10.17 -2.57 -12.60
N TRP A 87 -11.37 -2.42 -13.16
CA TRP A 87 -12.15 -1.19 -13.01
C TRP A 87 -12.50 -0.88 -11.56
N ARG A 88 -12.93 -1.89 -10.80
CA ARG A 88 -13.21 -1.75 -9.37
C ARG A 88 -11.96 -1.37 -8.58
N TYR A 89 -10.82 -1.97 -8.89
CA TYR A 89 -9.55 -1.60 -8.26
C TYR A 89 -9.18 -0.15 -8.55
N ILE A 90 -9.26 0.31 -9.81
CA ILE A 90 -9.00 1.72 -10.19
C ILE A 90 -9.96 2.66 -9.44
N ARG A 91 -11.26 2.33 -9.37
CA ARG A 91 -12.27 3.09 -8.62
C ARG A 91 -11.94 3.19 -7.14
N PHE A 92 -11.56 2.08 -6.51
CA PHE A 92 -11.15 2.04 -5.12
C PHE A 92 -9.90 2.89 -4.90
N TYR A 93 -8.88 2.69 -5.73
CA TYR A 93 -7.58 3.34 -5.59
C TYR A 93 -7.70 4.86 -5.73
N LEU A 94 -8.50 5.33 -6.69
CA LEU A 94 -8.76 6.75 -6.92
C LEU A 94 -10.07 7.22 -6.26
N SER A 95 -10.29 6.81 -5.01
CA SER A 95 -11.42 7.24 -4.19
C SER A 95 -11.00 8.21 -3.08
N ARG A 96 -11.94 9.03 -2.60
CA ARG A 96 -11.75 9.85 -1.40
C ARG A 96 -11.31 9.00 -0.20
N LYS A 97 -11.94 7.82 -0.04
CA LYS A 97 -11.60 6.88 1.04
C LYS A 97 -10.10 6.52 1.02
N HIS A 98 -9.53 6.25 -0.15
CA HIS A 98 -8.10 5.92 -0.24
C HIS A 98 -7.20 7.16 -0.15
N ARG A 99 -7.64 8.30 -0.71
CA ARG A 99 -6.94 9.60 -0.58
C ARG A 99 -6.73 9.94 0.89
N ASP A 100 -7.81 9.88 1.68
CA ASP A 100 -7.84 10.34 3.07
C ASP A 100 -7.23 9.30 4.03
N ALA A 101 -7.26 8.01 3.69
CA ALA A 101 -6.76 6.93 4.53
C ALA A 101 -5.27 6.60 4.29
N VAL A 102 -4.38 7.60 4.39
CA VAL A 102 -2.92 7.43 4.21
C VAL A 102 -2.38 6.27 5.05
N ALA A 103 -2.80 6.21 6.31
CA ALA A 103 -2.43 5.21 7.31
C ALA A 103 -2.87 3.79 6.99
N ILE A 104 -3.71 3.53 5.98
CA ILE A 104 -4.05 2.17 5.49
C ILE A 104 -4.07 2.04 3.95
N GLY A 105 -3.47 3.00 3.24
CA GLY A 105 -3.40 3.03 1.78
C GLY A 105 -2.14 2.38 1.19
N CYS A 106 -1.99 2.51 -0.14
CA CYS A 106 -0.89 1.95 -0.90
C CYS A 106 0.47 2.43 -0.38
N PRO A 107 1.41 1.51 -0.05
CA PRO A 107 2.74 1.86 0.45
C PRO A 107 3.56 2.63 -0.58
N VAL A 108 3.41 2.34 -1.89
CA VAL A 108 4.11 3.08 -2.95
C VAL A 108 3.71 4.56 -2.90
N ALA A 109 2.41 4.86 -2.86
CA ALA A 109 1.94 6.25 -2.80
C ALA A 109 2.26 6.97 -1.49
N ALA A 110 2.53 6.24 -0.41
CA ALA A 110 2.89 6.81 0.88
C ALA A 110 4.40 7.03 1.05
N LEU A 111 5.24 6.16 0.49
CA LEU A 111 6.66 6.06 0.85
C LEU A 111 7.63 6.19 -0.33
N LEU A 112 7.16 6.46 -1.56
CA LEU A 112 8.03 6.52 -2.74
C LEU A 112 9.22 7.48 -2.58
N ALA A 113 8.98 8.64 -1.95
CA ALA A 113 10.03 9.63 -1.69
C ALA A 113 10.99 9.24 -0.54
N ASP A 114 10.56 8.33 0.33
CA ASP A 114 11.35 7.82 1.47
C ASP A 114 12.13 6.56 1.11
N ALA A 115 11.68 5.79 0.11
CA ALA A 115 12.25 4.50 -0.27
C ALA A 115 13.77 4.50 -0.54
N PRO A 116 14.39 5.57 -1.09
CA PRO A 116 15.85 5.62 -1.21
C PRO A 116 16.60 5.79 0.12
N ARG A 117 15.91 6.22 1.18
CA ARG A 117 16.50 6.61 2.48
C ARG A 117 16.24 5.60 3.60
N ILE A 118 15.37 4.62 3.39
CA ILE A 118 15.12 3.54 4.37
C ILE A 118 16.27 2.52 4.40
N PRO A 119 16.42 1.75 5.49
CA PRO A 119 17.44 0.70 5.60
C PRO A 119 17.41 -0.29 4.44
N ASP A 120 18.56 -0.90 4.10
CA ASP A 120 18.68 -1.74 2.89
C ASP A 120 17.70 -2.94 2.85
N ALA A 121 17.48 -3.60 3.99
CA ALA A 121 16.51 -4.68 4.10
C ALA A 121 15.08 -4.19 3.80
N ALA A 122 14.73 -3.02 4.34
CA ALA A 122 13.46 -2.36 4.11
C ALA A 122 13.29 -1.91 2.65
N ARG A 123 14.35 -1.37 2.02
CA ARG A 123 14.38 -1.00 0.60
C ARG A 123 14.18 -2.21 -0.31
N THR A 124 14.78 -3.34 0.05
CA THR A 124 14.64 -4.61 -0.68
C THR A 124 13.19 -5.12 -0.60
N ASN A 125 12.59 -5.11 0.59
CA ASN A 125 11.18 -5.50 0.74
C ASN A 125 10.25 -4.56 -0.01
N PHE A 126 10.56 -3.25 -0.02
CA PHE A 126 9.80 -2.26 -0.77
C PHE A 126 9.84 -2.52 -2.28
N SER A 127 11.03 -2.75 -2.86
CA SER A 127 11.15 -2.99 -4.29
C SER A 127 10.48 -4.30 -4.72
N GLN A 128 10.63 -5.36 -3.93
CA GLN A 128 9.96 -6.64 -4.18
C GLN A 128 8.45 -6.51 -4.09
N GLY A 129 7.93 -5.85 -3.05
CA GLY A 129 6.50 -5.63 -2.89
C GLY A 129 5.90 -4.78 -4.02
N ALA A 130 6.60 -3.73 -4.44
CA ALA A 130 6.17 -2.90 -5.57
C ALA A 130 6.15 -3.69 -6.88
N ALA A 131 7.18 -4.51 -7.13
CA ALA A 131 7.24 -5.39 -8.30
C ALA A 131 6.12 -6.45 -8.28
N GLN A 132 5.81 -7.03 -7.13
CA GLN A 132 4.69 -7.97 -6.99
C GLN A 132 3.35 -7.31 -7.28
N LEU A 133 3.10 -6.13 -6.71
CA LEU A 133 1.87 -5.37 -6.98
C LEU A 133 1.74 -5.04 -8.48
N LYS A 134 2.85 -4.64 -9.12
CA LYS A 134 2.89 -4.42 -10.58
C LYS A 134 2.60 -5.70 -11.36
N GLY A 135 3.20 -6.82 -10.98
CA GLY A 135 2.98 -8.11 -11.60
C GLY A 135 1.50 -8.53 -11.56
N GLN A 136 0.81 -8.32 -10.44
CA GLN A 136 -0.63 -8.61 -10.36
C GLN A 136 -1.49 -7.72 -11.27
N LEU A 137 -1.08 -6.47 -11.50
CA LEU A 137 -1.74 -5.59 -12.47
C LEU A 137 -1.45 -6.05 -13.90
N ALA A 138 -0.21 -6.47 -14.18
CA ALA A 138 0.18 -7.04 -15.47
C ALA A 138 -0.63 -8.31 -15.78
N ASP A 139 -0.85 -9.19 -14.80
CA ASP A 139 -1.70 -10.38 -14.96
C ASP A 139 -3.13 -10.01 -15.39
N GLN A 140 -3.73 -8.97 -14.77
CA GLN A 140 -5.07 -8.50 -15.17
C GLN A 140 -5.08 -7.94 -16.59
N LEU A 141 -4.06 -7.16 -16.96
CA LEU A 141 -3.94 -6.56 -18.29
C LEU A 141 -3.68 -7.61 -19.37
N ALA A 142 -2.87 -8.63 -19.09
CA ALA A 142 -2.64 -9.75 -19.99
C ALA A 142 -3.93 -10.54 -20.26
N MET A 143 -4.75 -10.76 -19.22
CA MET A 143 -6.07 -11.38 -19.38
C MET A 143 -7.07 -10.53 -20.18
N LEU A 144 -6.82 -9.23 -20.31
CA LEU A 144 -7.57 -8.32 -21.19
C LEU A 144 -7.04 -8.27 -22.62
N GLY A 145 -5.97 -9.04 -22.92
CA GLY A 145 -5.34 -9.08 -24.23
C GLY A 145 -4.37 -7.94 -24.49
N ASP A 146 -3.86 -7.26 -23.45
CA ASP A 146 -2.78 -6.28 -23.61
C ASP A 146 -1.49 -6.98 -24.07
N ALA A 147 -0.97 -6.56 -25.22
CA ALA A 147 0.20 -7.17 -25.86
C ALA A 147 1.51 -6.89 -25.11
N ASP A 148 1.57 -5.81 -24.33
CA ASP A 148 2.71 -5.44 -23.49
C ASP A 148 2.20 -5.11 -22.07
N ALA A 149 1.59 -6.12 -21.46
CA ALA A 149 0.96 -6.00 -20.15
C ALA A 149 1.93 -5.51 -19.06
N ASP A 150 3.23 -5.81 -19.18
CA ASP A 150 4.25 -5.37 -18.23
C ASP A 150 4.48 -3.85 -18.30
N ALA A 151 4.69 -3.31 -19.50
CA ALA A 151 4.83 -1.86 -19.70
C ALA A 151 3.54 -1.11 -19.37
N SER A 152 2.38 -1.67 -19.73
CA SER A 152 1.08 -1.13 -19.37
C SER A 152 0.85 -1.11 -17.86
N ALA A 153 1.31 -2.13 -17.13
CA ALA A 153 1.19 -2.20 -15.67
C ALA A 153 2.09 -1.16 -14.97
N ASP A 154 3.32 -0.96 -15.43
CA ASP A 154 4.20 0.11 -14.92
C ASP A 154 3.53 1.48 -15.09
N SER A 155 2.99 1.74 -16.28
CA SER A 155 2.31 2.98 -16.59
C SER A 155 1.00 3.17 -15.79
N LEU A 156 0.23 2.10 -15.59
CA LEU A 156 -0.97 2.12 -14.74
C LEU A 156 -0.61 2.42 -13.28
N LEU A 157 0.39 1.73 -12.72
CA LEU A 157 0.82 1.96 -11.34
C LEU A 157 1.29 3.40 -11.13
N ALA A 158 2.08 3.93 -12.06
CA ALA A 158 2.53 5.32 -12.03
C ALA A 158 1.34 6.31 -12.08
N ALA A 159 0.36 6.07 -12.95
CA ALA A 159 -0.82 6.92 -13.05
C ALA A 159 -1.69 6.89 -11.78
N LEU A 160 -1.90 5.70 -11.21
CA LEU A 160 -2.63 5.52 -9.95
C LEU A 160 -1.95 6.26 -8.79
N VAL A 161 -0.67 6.00 -8.59
CA VAL A 161 0.14 6.61 -7.52
C VAL A 161 0.19 8.14 -7.69
N GLY A 162 0.52 8.61 -8.89
CA GLY A 162 0.66 10.05 -9.17
C GLY A 162 -0.66 10.81 -8.97
N ALA A 163 -1.77 10.29 -9.49
CA ALA A 163 -3.08 10.92 -9.33
C ALA A 163 -3.49 11.00 -7.84
N LEU A 164 -3.26 9.94 -7.07
CA LEU A 164 -3.57 9.92 -5.65
C LEU A 164 -2.72 10.94 -4.86
N MET A 165 -1.41 11.01 -5.15
CA MET A 165 -0.50 11.95 -4.49
C MET A 165 -0.84 13.40 -4.84
N LEU A 166 -1.15 13.71 -6.10
CA LEU A 166 -1.60 15.03 -6.53
C LEU A 166 -2.91 15.43 -5.84
N ALA A 167 -3.87 14.51 -5.74
CA ALA A 167 -5.12 14.76 -5.03
C ALA A 167 -4.92 15.00 -3.53
N ARG A 168 -3.95 14.34 -2.89
CA ARG A 168 -3.59 14.58 -1.47
C ARG A 168 -2.91 15.94 -1.26
N ALA A 169 -2.16 16.42 -2.25
CA ALA A 169 -1.45 17.69 -2.18
C ALA A 169 -2.33 18.90 -2.49
N GLU A 170 -3.47 18.71 -3.16
CA GLU A 170 -4.40 19.78 -3.54
C GLU A 170 -5.26 20.23 -2.35
N PRO A 171 -5.15 21.50 -1.90
CA PRO A 171 -5.90 22.01 -0.76
C PRO A 171 -7.39 22.27 -1.04
N ASP A 172 -7.80 22.51 -2.29
CA ASP A 172 -9.22 22.65 -2.64
C ASP A 172 -9.88 21.27 -2.76
N PRO A 173 -10.85 20.92 -1.90
CA PRO A 173 -11.51 19.61 -1.93
C PRO A 173 -12.18 19.31 -3.28
N LYS A 174 -12.71 20.32 -3.97
CA LYS A 174 -13.35 20.13 -5.29
C LYS A 174 -12.30 19.77 -6.34
N ARG A 175 -11.18 20.49 -6.38
CA ARG A 175 -10.09 20.19 -7.32
C ARG A 175 -9.44 18.85 -7.02
N SER A 176 -9.27 18.51 -5.74
CA SER A 176 -8.77 17.21 -5.31
C SER A 176 -9.66 16.06 -5.83
N ASP A 177 -10.98 16.20 -5.72
CA ASP A 177 -11.93 15.23 -6.25
C ASP A 177 -11.93 15.16 -7.78
N GLU A 178 -11.80 16.31 -8.45
CA GLU A 178 -11.68 16.38 -9.91
C GLU A 178 -10.44 15.66 -10.42
N ILE A 179 -9.29 15.76 -9.74
CA ILE A 179 -8.07 15.01 -10.08
C ILE A 179 -8.37 13.52 -10.07
N LEU A 180 -8.91 13.00 -8.96
CA LEU A 180 -9.25 11.59 -8.82
C LEU A 180 -10.23 11.12 -9.90
N MET A 181 -11.30 11.89 -10.12
CA MET A 181 -12.33 11.56 -11.11
C MET A 181 -11.76 11.56 -12.54
N ARG A 182 -11.04 12.61 -12.94
CA ARG A 182 -10.48 12.73 -14.31
C ARG A 182 -9.46 11.65 -14.59
N SER A 183 -8.54 11.39 -13.64
CA SER A 183 -7.57 10.31 -13.78
C SER A 183 -8.23 8.94 -13.90
N ARG A 184 -9.28 8.69 -13.11
CA ARG A 184 -10.06 7.45 -13.19
C ARG A 184 -10.73 7.30 -14.57
N MET A 185 -11.34 8.35 -15.11
CA MET A 185 -11.97 8.30 -16.43
C MET A 185 -10.94 8.11 -17.55
N ALA A 186 -9.79 8.79 -17.46
CA ALA A 186 -8.70 8.59 -18.41
C ALA A 186 -8.19 7.14 -18.42
N LEU A 187 -8.05 6.52 -17.23
CA LEU A 187 -7.69 5.11 -17.11
C LEU A 187 -8.79 4.17 -17.62
N LYS A 188 -10.07 4.49 -17.38
CA LYS A 188 -11.21 3.73 -17.91
C LYS A 188 -11.12 3.61 -19.43
N ASN A 189 -10.94 4.74 -20.10
CA ASN A 189 -10.89 4.83 -21.56
C ASN A 189 -9.62 4.17 -22.10
N ARG A 190 -8.45 4.42 -21.47
CA ARG A 190 -7.16 3.85 -21.89
C ARG A 190 -7.19 2.32 -21.97
N PHE A 191 -7.87 1.67 -21.02
CA PHE A 191 -7.95 0.21 -20.93
C PHE A 191 -9.29 -0.35 -21.44
N ASN A 192 -10.05 0.44 -22.21
CA ASN A 192 -11.34 0.04 -22.82
C ASN A 192 -12.34 -0.58 -21.82
N LEU A 193 -12.38 -0.06 -20.58
CA LEU A 193 -13.24 -0.56 -19.51
C LEU A 193 -14.66 0.03 -19.56
N GLU A 194 -15.05 0.63 -20.68
CA GLU A 194 -16.22 1.50 -20.83
C GLU A 194 -17.56 0.80 -20.60
N SER A 195 -17.63 -0.49 -20.93
CA SER A 195 -18.83 -1.34 -20.77
C SER A 195 -19.16 -1.70 -19.32
N ILE A 196 -18.37 -1.24 -18.34
CA ILE A 196 -18.54 -1.57 -16.93
C ILE A 196 -19.03 -0.34 -16.17
N GLU A 197 -20.24 -0.43 -15.60
CA GLU A 197 -20.88 0.61 -14.77
C GLU A 197 -20.19 0.81 -13.40
#